data_AF-A0AAN7P1N4-F1
#
_entry.id   AF-A0AAN7P1N4-F1
#
_cell.length_a   1.000
_cell.length_b   1.000
_cell.length_c   1.000
_cell.angle_alpha   90.00
_cell.angle_beta   90.00
_cell.angle_gamma   90.00
#
_symmetry.space_group_name_H-M   'P 1'
#
loop_
_entity.id
_entity.type
_entity.pdbx_description
1 polymer ?
#
loop_
_entity_poly.entity_id
_entity_poly.type
_entity_poly.pdbx_seq_one_letter_code
_entity_poly.pdbx_strand_id
1 'polypeptide(L)'
;MSTTSPEQIIQFNDFYLEEILAETNSENFDTLKEKILEIIRKKMEIQLGENEIDFISRLGERKENRNRPVKTGYTAILKKWEIMRNTKKLAGTQIGLNDDLDKQTREEKKQLISHMKNARKKV
;
A
#
# COMPACT_ATOMS: atom_id res chain seq x y z
N MET A 1 19.98 21.22 -3.13
CA MET A 1 18.67 20.75 -2.62
C MET A 1 18.00 20.05 -3.78
N SER A 2 17.83 18.72 -3.75
CA SER A 2 17.18 18.01 -4.87
C SER A 2 15.68 18.26 -4.81
N THR A 3 15.16 19.03 -5.75
CA THR A 3 13.72 19.23 -5.93
C THR A 3 13.12 17.94 -6.47
N THR A 4 12.36 17.23 -5.65
CA THR A 4 11.59 16.04 -6.05
C THR A 4 10.59 16.42 -7.15
N SER A 5 10.51 15.65 -8.23
CA SER A 5 9.60 15.94 -9.34
C SER A 5 8.13 15.75 -8.90
N PRO A 6 7.16 16.47 -9.51
CA PRO A 6 5.74 16.31 -9.19
C PRO A 6 5.22 14.87 -9.33
N GLU A 7 5.72 14.14 -10.33
CA GLU A 7 5.39 12.72 -10.55
C GLU A 7 5.89 11.84 -9.40
N GLN A 8 7.10 12.11 -8.91
CA GLN A 8 7.64 11.42 -7.74
C GLN A 8 6.78 11.71 -6.50
N ILE A 9 6.32 12.95 -6.29
CA ILE A 9 5.44 13.33 -5.17
C ILE A 9 4.12 12.56 -5.20
N ILE A 10 3.49 12.42 -6.37
CA ILE A 10 2.25 11.65 -6.54
C ILE A 10 2.49 10.18 -6.21
N GLN A 11 3.58 9.60 -6.71
CA GLN A 11 3.95 8.22 -6.42
C GLN A 11 4.26 7.97 -4.93
N PHE A 12 4.74 9.00 -4.20
CA PHE A 12 5.00 8.90 -2.77
C PHE A 12 3.75 8.75 -1.91
N ASN A 13 2.56 9.14 -2.38
CA ASN A 13 1.32 9.01 -1.61
C ASN A 13 0.57 7.70 -1.87
N ASP A 14 1.04 6.91 -2.81
CA ASP A 14 0.36 5.68 -3.23
C ASP A 14 0.98 4.46 -2.57
N PHE A 15 0.15 3.49 -2.22
CA PHE A 15 0.60 2.12 -1.99
C PHE A 15 -0.35 1.15 -2.66
N TYR A 16 0.10 -0.08 -2.85
CA TYR A 16 -0.76 -1.16 -3.29
C TYR A 16 -0.86 -2.23 -2.20
N LEU A 17 -2.09 -2.70 -1.99
CA LEU A 17 -2.38 -3.89 -1.21
C LEU A 17 -2.28 -5.10 -2.13
N GLU A 18 -1.34 -5.99 -1.80
CA GLU A 18 -1.22 -7.29 -2.43
C GLU A 18 -2.11 -8.31 -1.71
N GLU A 19 -2.80 -9.08 -2.55
CA GLU A 19 -3.45 -10.35 -2.26
C GLU A 19 -4.66 -10.37 -1.29
N ILE A 20 -5.73 -10.93 -1.88
CA ILE A 20 -6.96 -11.51 -1.30
C ILE A 20 -8.03 -10.57 -0.76
N LEU A 21 -8.18 -9.39 -1.35
CA LEU A 21 -9.55 -8.88 -1.49
C LEU A 21 -10.24 -9.66 -2.60
N ALA A 22 -11.15 -10.56 -2.21
CA ALA A 22 -11.97 -11.34 -3.14
C ALA A 22 -12.62 -10.41 -4.17
N GLU A 23 -12.29 -10.63 -5.43
CA GLU A 23 -12.80 -9.84 -6.54
C GLU A 23 -14.18 -10.35 -6.94
N THR A 24 -15.18 -9.47 -6.87
CA THR A 24 -16.56 -9.76 -7.26
C THR A 24 -16.88 -9.06 -8.58
N ASN A 25 -17.69 -9.70 -9.44
CA ASN A 25 -18.10 -9.10 -10.73
C ASN A 25 -18.83 -7.76 -10.58
N SER A 26 -19.46 -7.54 -9.43
CA SER A 26 -20.19 -6.31 -9.07
C SER A 26 -19.37 -5.33 -8.25
N GLU A 27 -18.04 -5.53 -8.13
CA GLU A 27 -17.18 -4.59 -7.41
C GLU A 27 -17.14 -3.25 -8.16
N ASN A 28 -17.49 -2.19 -7.44
CA ASN A 28 -17.42 -0.81 -7.89
C ASN A 28 -16.52 0.00 -6.94
N PHE A 29 -16.33 1.28 -7.24
CA PHE A 29 -15.48 2.16 -6.43
C PHE A 29 -15.88 2.16 -4.94
N ASP A 30 -17.16 2.35 -4.63
CA ASP A 30 -17.65 2.48 -3.25
C ASP A 30 -17.48 1.19 -2.46
N THR A 31 -17.87 0.05 -3.04
CA THR A 31 -17.71 -1.27 -2.39
C THR A 31 -16.24 -1.62 -2.17
N LEU A 32 -15.35 -1.26 -3.09
CA LEU A 32 -13.92 -1.46 -2.93
C LEU A 32 -13.33 -0.52 -1.86
N LYS A 33 -13.79 0.73 -1.82
CA LYS A 33 -13.41 1.73 -0.81
C LYS A 33 -13.83 1.28 0.59
N GLU A 34 -15.06 0.80 0.75
CA GLU A 34 -15.56 0.27 2.02
C GLU A 34 -14.73 -0.91 2.52
N LYS A 35 -14.40 -1.88 1.64
CA LYS A 35 -13.53 -3.01 1.98
C LYS A 35 -12.16 -2.55 2.51
N ILE A 36 -11.56 -1.54 1.87
CA ILE A 36 -10.28 -0.98 2.31
C ILE A 36 -10.39 -0.25 3.65
N LEU A 37 -11.42 0.59 3.81
CA LEU A 37 -11.68 1.27 5.07
C LEU A 37 -11.89 0.28 6.21
N GLU A 38 -12.62 -0.81 5.95
CA GLU A 38 -12.83 -1.88 6.92
C GLU A 38 -11.51 -2.54 7.34
N ILE A 39 -10.64 -2.90 6.39
CA ILE A 39 -9.34 -3.50 6.69
C ILE A 39 -8.50 -2.55 7.55
N ILE A 40 -8.38 -1.28 7.13
CA ILE A 40 -7.52 -0.31 7.81
C ILE A 40 -8.06 -0.01 9.22
N ARG A 41 -9.38 0.20 9.36
CA ARG A 41 -10.01 0.49 10.65
C ARG A 41 -10.02 -0.72 11.58
N LYS A 42 -10.39 -1.91 11.10
CA LYS A 42 -10.58 -3.10 11.96
C LYS A 42 -9.30 -3.91 12.18
N LYS A 43 -8.45 -4.08 11.15
CA LYS A 43 -7.24 -4.90 11.25
C LYS A 43 -6.02 -4.10 11.67
N MET A 44 -5.93 -2.85 11.24
CA MET A 44 -4.79 -1.99 11.57
C MET A 44 -5.09 -1.03 12.72
N GLU A 45 -6.36 -0.90 13.12
CA GLU A 45 -6.84 -0.01 14.18
C GLU A 45 -6.46 1.45 13.92
N ILE A 46 -6.49 1.85 12.64
CA ILE A 46 -6.19 3.22 12.21
C ILE A 46 -7.49 3.94 11.91
N GLN A 47 -7.64 5.14 12.46
CA GLN A 47 -8.72 6.03 12.06
C GLN A 47 -8.41 6.58 10.67
N LEU A 48 -9.27 6.20 9.71
CA LEU A 48 -9.20 6.65 8.33
C LEU A 48 -10.58 7.10 7.89
N GLY A 49 -10.73 8.38 7.59
CA GLY A 49 -11.94 8.97 7.03
C GLY A 49 -12.14 8.62 5.56
N GLU A 50 -13.38 8.70 5.08
CA GLU A 50 -13.68 8.46 3.66
C GLU A 50 -13.04 9.50 2.73
N ASN A 51 -12.86 10.72 3.21
CA ASN A 51 -12.28 11.84 2.45
C ASN A 51 -10.75 11.83 2.45
N GLU A 52 -10.13 10.84 3.10
CA GLU A 52 -8.66 10.69 3.12
C GLU A 52 -8.14 9.75 2.02
N ILE A 53 -9.05 9.15 1.24
CA ILE A 53 -8.75 8.32 0.07
C ILE A 53 -9.10 9.14 -1.17
N ASP A 54 -8.08 9.49 -1.96
CA ASP A 54 -8.26 10.25 -3.20
C ASP A 54 -8.73 9.35 -4.36
N PHE A 55 -8.17 8.14 -4.44
CA PHE A 55 -8.57 7.16 -5.44
C PHE A 55 -8.31 5.73 -4.98
N ILE A 56 -9.06 4.80 -5.59
CA ILE A 56 -8.92 3.38 -5.38
C ILE A 56 -9.20 2.62 -6.68
N SER A 57 -8.34 1.67 -7.04
CA SER A 57 -8.49 0.87 -8.24
C SER A 57 -7.79 -0.48 -8.15
N ARG A 58 -8.22 -1.46 -8.96
CA ARG A 58 -7.52 -2.74 -9.13
C ARG A 58 -6.42 -2.60 -10.18
N LEU A 59 -5.26 -3.18 -9.93
CA LEU A 59 -4.12 -3.17 -10.86
C LEU A 59 -4.13 -4.39 -11.80
N GLY A 60 -3.93 -4.11 -13.09
CA GLY A 60 -3.74 -5.13 -14.13
C GLY A 60 -5.02 -5.79 -14.65
N GLU A 61 -4.80 -6.79 -15.50
CA GLU A 61 -5.85 -7.59 -16.12
C GLU A 61 -6.40 -8.65 -15.18
N ARG A 62 -7.70 -8.91 -15.31
CA ARG A 62 -8.39 -9.91 -14.51
C ARG A 62 -7.94 -11.31 -14.91
N LYS A 63 -7.63 -12.15 -13.92
CA LYS A 63 -7.24 -13.55 -14.11
C LYS A 63 -8.08 -14.44 -13.21
N GLU A 64 -8.52 -15.59 -13.69
CA GLU A 64 -9.41 -16.50 -12.94
C GLU A 64 -8.78 -16.99 -11.62
N ASN A 65 -7.46 -17.20 -11.60
CA ASN A 65 -6.75 -17.80 -10.47
C ASN A 65 -6.08 -16.78 -9.53
N ARG A 66 -6.27 -15.47 -9.74
CA ARG A 66 -5.59 -14.46 -8.92
C ARG A 66 -6.41 -13.18 -8.77
N ASN A 67 -6.64 -12.80 -7.51
CA ASN A 67 -7.20 -11.50 -7.18
C ASN A 67 -6.20 -10.39 -7.56
N ARG A 68 -6.67 -9.37 -8.27
CA ARG A 68 -5.83 -8.21 -8.62
C ARG A 68 -5.47 -7.41 -7.37
N PRO A 69 -4.22 -6.92 -7.25
CA PRO A 69 -3.84 -5.97 -6.20
C PRO A 69 -4.73 -4.71 -6.26
N VAL A 70 -4.93 -4.08 -5.12
CA VAL A 70 -5.66 -2.81 -5.03
C VAL A 70 -4.65 -1.69 -4.84
N LYS A 71 -4.64 -0.71 -5.73
CA LYS A 71 -3.91 0.54 -5.57
C LYS A 71 -4.80 1.56 -4.88
N THR A 72 -4.26 2.22 -3.87
CA THR A 72 -4.93 3.27 -3.10
C THR A 72 -4.05 4.49 -3.02
N GLY A 73 -4.60 5.64 -3.38
CA GLY A 73 -3.98 6.95 -3.17
C GLY A 73 -4.63 7.68 -2.00
N TYR A 74 -3.82 8.36 -1.21
CA TYR A 74 -4.25 9.08 -0.02
C TYR A 74 -3.99 10.57 -0.17
N THR A 75 -4.91 11.37 0.34
CA THR A 75 -4.81 12.83 0.34
C THR A 75 -3.59 13.32 1.10
N ALA A 76 -3.24 12.64 2.20
CA ALA A 76 -2.13 13.02 3.07
C ALA A 76 -1.07 11.93 3.17
N ILE A 77 0.19 12.28 2.87
CA ILE A 77 1.34 11.38 3.00
C ILE A 77 1.51 10.83 4.42
N LEU A 78 1.16 11.62 5.44
CA LEU A 78 1.23 11.21 6.84
C LEU A 78 0.31 10.02 7.12
N LYS A 79 -0.87 9.98 6.47
CA LYS A 79 -1.81 8.88 6.62
C LYS A 79 -1.27 7.61 5.97
N LYS A 80 -0.64 7.71 4.80
CA LYS A 80 0.12 6.59 4.22
C LYS A 80 1.19 6.09 5.20
N TRP A 81 2.00 6.97 5.78
CA TRP A 81 3.05 6.54 6.71
C TRP A 81 2.50 5.87 7.97
N GLU A 82 1.40 6.38 8.52
CA GLU A 82 0.69 5.76 9.64
C GLU A 82 0.26 4.32 9.29
N ILE A 83 -0.32 4.11 8.11
CA ILE A 83 -0.70 2.79 7.60
C ILE A 83 0.54 1.90 7.43
N MET A 84 1.58 2.37 6.72
CA MET A 84 2.80 1.60 6.46
C MET A 84 3.49 1.11 7.75
N ARG A 85 3.50 1.92 8.81
CA ARG A 85 4.10 1.56 10.12
C ARG A 85 3.33 0.47 10.86
N ASN A 86 2.04 0.33 10.59
CA ASN A 86 1.15 -0.64 11.24
C ASN A 86 0.92 -1.91 10.41
N THR A 87 1.59 -2.05 9.27
CA THR A 87 1.51 -3.27 8.42
C THR A 87 1.81 -4.56 9.17
N LYS A 88 2.65 -4.51 10.21
CA LYS A 88 2.89 -5.64 11.11
C LYS A 88 1.62 -6.21 11.76
N LYS A 89 0.55 -5.43 11.91
CA LYS A 89 -0.75 -5.89 12.45
C LYS A 89 -1.49 -6.80 11.47
N LEU A 90 -1.10 -6.79 10.19
CA LEU A 90 -1.60 -7.72 9.18
C LEU A 90 -0.86 -9.06 9.19
N ALA A 91 0.15 -9.24 10.05
CA ALA A 91 0.84 -10.52 10.17
C ALA A 91 -0.12 -11.64 10.56
N GLY A 92 -0.03 -12.79 9.87
CA GLY A 92 -0.95 -13.91 10.03
C GLY A 92 -2.26 -13.77 9.24
N THR A 93 -2.51 -12.61 8.62
CA THR A 93 -3.52 -12.49 7.57
C THR A 93 -2.92 -12.82 6.20
N GLN A 94 -3.76 -12.98 5.19
CA GLN A 94 -3.33 -13.16 3.80
C GLN A 94 -3.18 -11.82 3.05
N ILE A 95 -3.20 -10.69 3.76
CA ILE A 95 -3.14 -9.34 3.18
C ILE A 95 -1.70 -8.81 3.29
N GLY A 96 -1.11 -8.49 2.15
CA GLY A 96 0.17 -7.79 2.04
C GLY A 96 -0.02 -6.32 1.67
N LEU A 97 0.85 -5.44 2.15
CA LEU A 97 0.82 -4.02 1.82
C LEU A 97 2.24 -3.56 1.44
N ASN A 98 2.38 -2.99 0.26
CA ASN A 98 3.67 -2.60 -0.30
C ASN A 98 3.61 -1.20 -0.92
N ASP A 99 4.73 -0.47 -0.84
CA ASP A 99 4.88 0.82 -1.50
C ASP A 99 4.82 0.68 -3.03
N ASP A 100 4.16 1.63 -3.71
CA ASP A 100 4.11 1.70 -5.18
C ASP A 100 5.42 2.28 -5.76
N LEU A 101 6.48 1.49 -5.66
CA LEU A 101 7.82 1.87 -6.14
C LEU A 101 8.09 1.29 -7.53
N ASP A 102 8.73 2.11 -8.36
CA ASP A 102 9.34 1.65 -9.61
C ASP A 102 10.43 0.60 -9.33
N LYS A 103 10.84 -0.10 -10.39
CA LYS A 103 11.76 -1.23 -10.29
C LYS A 103 13.12 -0.80 -9.74
N GLN A 104 13.66 0.33 -10.19
CA GLN A 104 14.98 0.81 -9.79
C GLN A 104 14.96 1.16 -8.30
N THR A 105 14.00 1.98 -7.86
CA THR A 105 13.86 2.36 -6.44
C THR A 105 13.64 1.14 -5.54
N ARG A 106 12.90 0.13 -6.01
CA ARG A 106 12.70 -1.13 -5.28
C ARG A 106 13.99 -1.92 -5.11
N GLU A 107 14.84 -1.95 -6.13
CA GLU A 107 16.14 -2.62 -6.09
C GLU A 107 17.11 -1.89 -5.16
N GLU A 108 17.18 -0.56 -5.23
CA GLU A 108 17.94 0.28 -4.30
C GLU A 108 17.50 0.06 -2.85
N LYS A 109 16.18 0.05 -2.59
CA LYS A 109 15.62 -0.23 -1.25
C LYS A 109 16.03 -1.60 -0.72
N LYS A 110 16.07 -2.64 -1.57
CA LYS A 110 16.52 -3.99 -1.18
C LYS A 110 17.99 -3.98 -0.74
N GLN A 111 18.84 -3.27 -1.47
CA GLN A 111 20.26 -3.12 -1.12
C GLN A 111 20.42 -2.42 0.24
N LEU A 112 19.71 -1.29 0.44
CA LEU A 112 19.73 -0.54 1.70
C LEU A 112 19.27 -1.38 2.89
N ILE A 113 18.21 -2.19 2.74
CA ILE A 113 17.74 -3.11 3.79
C ILE A 113 18.82 -4.13 4.15
N SER A 114 19.56 -4.65 3.17
CA SER A 114 20.67 -5.58 3.39
C SER A 114 21.78 -4.93 4.23
N HIS A 115 22.22 -3.73 3.83
CA HIS A 115 23.24 -2.97 4.56
C HIS A 115 22.79 -2.65 6.01
N MET A 116 21.54 -2.22 6.19
CA MET A 116 20.98 -1.94 7.52
C MET A 116 20.98 -3.17 8.43
N LYS A 117 20.57 -4.34 7.91
CA LYS A 117 20.59 -5.60 8.69
C LYS A 117 22.01 -5.97 9.11
N ASN A 118 22.99 -5.80 8.22
CA ASN A 118 24.39 -6.08 8.53
C ASN A 118 24.95 -5.12 9.59
N ALA A 119 24.60 -3.83 9.54
CA ALA A 119 25.01 -2.85 10.55
C ALA A 119 24.41 -3.17 11.94
N ARG A 120 23.13 -3.56 12.02
CA ARG A 120 22.46 -3.93 13.28
C ARG A 120 23.02 -5.18 13.95
N LYS A 121 23.60 -6.11 13.18
CA LYS A 121 24.24 -7.32 13.73
C LYS A 121 25.64 -7.06 14.31
N LYS A 122 26.25 -5.92 13.97
CA LYS A 122 27.59 -5.53 14.42
C LYS A 122 27.57 -4.69 15.70
N VAL A 123 26.39 -4.42 16.25
CA VAL A 123 26.13 -3.77 17.54
C VAL A 123 25.65 -4.84 18.50
#